data_AF-A0A817ELP4-F1
#
_entry.id   AF-A0A817ELP4-F1
#
_cell.length_a   1.000
_cell.length_b   1.000
_cell.length_c   1.000
_cell.angle_alpha   90.00
_cell.angle_beta   90.00
_cell.angle_gamma   90.00
#
_symmetry.space_group_name_H-M   'P 1'
#
loop_
_entity.id
_entity.type
_entity.pdbx_description
1 polymer ?
#
loop_
_entity_poly.entity_id
_entity_poly.type
_entity_poly.pdbx_seq_one_letter_code
_entity_poly.pdbx_strand_id
1 'polypeptide(L)'
;MSERKAFNIIKTVPVLGQAYGAMRGLVYAAQGDIPEARHSVSLDLADLNPLRMPRNLANGIISATNDLEQGAWIGKRPIGRAFIGLNILPGVDGLHWSIQINGVIYQLVLDKNNQVKVLISSKNERAEWYERDCKEYSWYLMQKELSYFDSEELRNYAKSFEAQEYQRFIATGDKINCQSFVTRIFATAANISIDKARSIIILYVPNILF
;
A
#
# COMPACT_ATOMS: atom_id res chain seq x y z
N MET A 1 -18.28 1.48 -6.75
CA MET A 1 -17.42 0.28 -6.61
C MET A 1 -17.02 -0.36 -7.94
N SER A 2 -17.94 -0.59 -8.88
CA SER A 2 -17.62 -1.21 -10.20
C SER A 2 -16.64 -0.40 -11.05
N GLU A 3 -16.80 0.92 -11.10
CA GLU A 3 -15.91 1.84 -11.83
C GLU A 3 -14.46 1.80 -11.29
N ARG A 4 -14.28 1.87 -9.96
CA ARG A 4 -12.97 1.74 -9.32
C ARG A 4 -12.30 0.39 -9.61
N LYS A 5 -13.07 -0.69 -9.61
CA LYS A 5 -12.60 -2.02 -9.96
C LYS A 5 -12.09 -2.07 -11.40
N ALA A 6 -12.83 -1.48 -12.34
CA ALA A 6 -12.40 -1.34 -13.73
C ALA A 6 -11.15 -0.45 -13.85
N PHE A 7 -11.08 0.64 -13.09
CA PHE A 7 -9.92 1.52 -13.07
C PHE A 7 -8.65 0.80 -12.62
N ASN A 8 -8.72 -0.02 -11.56
CA ASN A 8 -7.57 -0.81 -11.08
C ASN A 8 -7.01 -1.77 -12.13
N ILE A 9 -7.85 -2.25 -13.05
CA ILE A 9 -7.44 -3.09 -14.19
C ILE A 9 -6.83 -2.20 -15.27
N ILE A 10 -7.53 -1.13 -15.67
CA ILE A 10 -7.14 -0.23 -16.76
C ILE A 10 -5.82 0.48 -16.47
N LYS A 11 -5.58 0.91 -15.23
CA LYS A 11 -4.37 1.62 -14.80
C LYS A 11 -3.09 0.83 -15.07
N THR A 12 -3.17 -0.50 -15.14
CA THR A 12 -2.02 -1.38 -15.36
C THR A 12 -1.58 -1.50 -16.83
N VAL A 13 -2.38 -0.96 -17.76
CA VAL A 13 -2.06 -0.94 -19.20
C VAL A 13 -1.33 0.37 -19.51
N PRO A 14 -0.06 0.32 -19.98
CA PRO A 14 0.68 1.52 -20.33
C PRO A 14 -0.07 2.40 -21.32
N VAL A 15 0.08 3.73 -21.21
CA VAL A 15 -0.61 4.76 -22.02
C VAL A 15 -2.13 4.84 -21.78
N LEU A 16 -2.85 3.72 -21.91
CA LEU A 16 -4.31 3.68 -21.71
C LEU A 16 -4.70 3.97 -20.25
N GLY A 17 -3.95 3.40 -19.30
CA GLY A 17 -4.09 3.68 -17.88
C GLY A 17 -3.79 5.13 -17.51
N GLN A 18 -2.80 5.76 -18.16
CA GLN A 18 -2.46 7.17 -17.94
C GLN A 18 -3.55 8.10 -18.48
N ALA A 19 -4.01 7.88 -19.71
CA ALA A 19 -5.05 8.70 -20.33
C ALA A 19 -6.36 8.61 -19.54
N TYR A 20 -6.77 7.39 -19.16
CA TYR A 20 -7.96 7.19 -18.35
C TYR A 20 -7.80 7.76 -16.92
N GLY A 21 -6.64 7.56 -16.30
CA GLY A 21 -6.32 8.11 -14.97
C GLY A 21 -6.35 9.64 -14.91
N ALA A 22 -5.86 10.32 -15.95
CA ALA A 22 -5.95 11.78 -16.08
C ALA A 22 -7.41 12.27 -16.13
N MET A 23 -8.23 11.65 -16.99
CA MET A 23 -9.66 11.99 -17.11
C MET A 23 -10.42 11.73 -15.80
N ARG A 24 -10.21 10.55 -15.20
CA ARG A 24 -10.81 10.16 -13.92
C ARG A 24 -10.40 11.12 -12.80
N GLY A 25 -9.13 11.51 -12.76
CA GLY A 25 -8.59 12.46 -11.79
C GLY A 25 -9.28 13.83 -11.86
N LEU A 26 -9.51 14.35 -13.07
CA LEU A 26 -10.23 15.60 -13.27
C LEU A 26 -11.68 15.53 -12.79
N VAL A 27 -12.38 14.42 -13.08
CA VAL A 27 -13.77 14.21 -12.64
C VAL A 27 -13.87 14.19 -11.12
N TYR A 28 -13.03 13.43 -10.44
CA TYR A 28 -13.06 13.36 -8.97
C TYR A 28 -12.61 14.66 -8.31
N ALA A 29 -11.67 15.39 -8.91
CA ALA A 29 -11.28 16.71 -8.42
C ALA A 29 -12.45 17.70 -8.51
N ALA A 30 -13.23 17.68 -9.60
CA ALA A 30 -14.43 18.51 -9.75
C ALA A 30 -15.55 18.14 -8.77
N GLN A 31 -15.62 16.86 -8.36
CA GLN A 31 -16.56 16.37 -7.34
C GLN A 31 -16.09 16.60 -5.90
N GLY A 32 -14.86 17.09 -5.69
CA GLY A 32 -14.28 17.29 -4.36
C GLY A 32 -13.71 16.04 -3.70
N ASP A 33 -13.68 14.87 -4.37
CA ASP A 33 -13.04 13.64 -3.87
C ASP A 33 -11.53 13.67 -4.18
N ILE A 34 -10.81 14.49 -3.40
CA ILE A 34 -9.36 14.67 -3.55
C ILE A 34 -8.56 13.36 -3.39
N PRO A 35 -8.88 12.46 -2.44
CA PRO A 35 -8.22 11.14 -2.34
C PRO A 35 -8.29 10.35 -3.65
N GLU A 36 -9.48 10.22 -4.23
CA GLU A 36 -9.68 9.44 -5.45
C GLU A 36 -9.04 10.13 -6.67
N ALA A 37 -9.11 11.47 -6.73
CA ALA A 37 -8.48 12.26 -7.78
C ALA A 37 -6.96 12.01 -7.81
N ARG A 38 -6.29 12.07 -6.65
CA ARG A 38 -4.85 11.83 -6.53
C ARG A 38 -4.47 10.40 -6.85
N HIS A 39 -5.25 9.43 -6.37
CA HIS A 39 -5.02 8.02 -6.67
C HIS A 39 -5.08 7.78 -8.19
N SER A 40 -6.03 8.44 -8.87
CA SER A 40 -6.27 8.27 -10.31
C SER A 40 -5.11 8.77 -11.18
N VAL A 41 -4.45 9.86 -10.79
CA VAL A 41 -3.32 10.44 -11.54
C VAL A 41 -1.95 9.95 -11.07
N SER A 42 -1.90 9.15 -9.99
CA SER A 42 -0.63 8.62 -9.49
C SER A 42 -0.04 7.58 -10.43
N LEU A 43 1.24 7.74 -10.76
CA LEU A 43 2.00 6.83 -11.61
C LEU A 43 3.13 6.18 -10.81
N ASP A 44 3.16 4.86 -10.75
CA ASP A 44 4.36 4.11 -10.38
C ASP A 44 5.14 3.84 -11.66
N LEU A 45 6.40 4.27 -11.74
CA LEU A 45 7.21 4.07 -12.96
C LEU A 45 7.44 2.58 -13.27
N ALA A 46 7.32 1.70 -12.27
CA ALA A 46 7.33 0.26 -12.49
C ALA A 46 6.16 -0.21 -13.38
N ASP A 47 5.04 0.52 -13.43
CA ASP A 47 3.87 0.19 -14.26
C ASP A 47 4.11 0.44 -15.76
N LEU A 48 5.17 1.18 -16.11
CA LEU A 48 5.55 1.41 -17.51
C LEU A 48 6.36 0.27 -18.12
N ASN A 49 6.81 -0.71 -17.32
CA ASN A 49 7.58 -1.84 -17.82
C ASN A 49 6.65 -2.87 -18.51
N PRO A 50 6.75 -3.06 -19.85
CA PRO A 50 5.86 -3.96 -20.58
C PRO A 50 5.96 -5.42 -20.13
N LEU A 51 7.14 -5.84 -19.63
CA LEU A 51 7.35 -7.21 -19.13
C LEU A 51 6.52 -7.52 -17.88
N ARG A 52 6.11 -6.48 -17.14
CA ARG A 52 5.28 -6.61 -15.93
C ARG A 52 3.78 -6.59 -16.23
N MET A 53 3.38 -6.16 -17.43
CA MET A 53 1.97 -5.92 -17.76
C MET A 53 1.07 -7.13 -17.47
N PRO A 54 1.43 -8.39 -17.80
CA PRO A 54 0.58 -9.54 -17.48
C PRO A 54 0.36 -9.72 -15.97
N ARG A 55 1.42 -9.52 -15.16
CA ARG A 55 1.35 -9.65 -13.70
C ARG A 55 0.59 -8.48 -13.09
N ASN A 56 0.85 -7.26 -13.53
CA ASN A 56 0.13 -6.07 -13.06
C ASN A 56 -1.36 -6.19 -13.38
N LEU A 57 -1.72 -6.67 -14.58
CA LEU A 57 -3.10 -6.94 -14.97
C LEU A 57 -3.74 -8.01 -14.06
N ALA A 58 -3.04 -9.13 -13.80
CA ALA A 58 -3.52 -10.16 -12.87
C ALA A 58 -3.75 -9.59 -11.46
N ASN A 59 -2.82 -8.77 -10.95
CA ASN A 59 -2.97 -8.10 -9.66
C ASN A 59 -4.14 -7.11 -9.66
N GLY A 60 -4.35 -6.37 -10.75
CA GLY A 60 -5.48 -5.46 -10.93
C GLY A 60 -6.82 -6.20 -10.90
N ILE A 61 -6.89 -7.36 -11.56
CA ILE A 61 -8.05 -8.25 -11.53
C ILE A 61 -8.27 -8.77 -10.11
N ILE A 62 -7.25 -9.32 -9.45
CA ILE A 62 -7.33 -9.84 -8.08
C ILE A 62 -7.81 -8.77 -7.11
N SER A 63 -7.26 -7.56 -7.22
CA SER A 63 -7.65 -6.39 -6.40
C SER A 63 -9.08 -5.96 -6.67
N ALA A 64 -9.54 -6.05 -7.93
CA ALA A 64 -10.91 -5.75 -8.30
C ALA A 64 -11.92 -6.81 -7.81
N THR A 65 -11.51 -8.08 -7.75
CA THR A 65 -12.44 -9.19 -7.45
C THR A 65 -12.50 -9.57 -5.98
N ASN A 66 -11.46 -9.29 -5.18
CA ASN A 66 -11.42 -9.66 -3.78
C ASN A 66 -11.83 -8.50 -2.86
N ASP A 67 -12.32 -8.86 -1.68
CA ASP A 67 -12.65 -7.90 -0.62
C ASP A 67 -11.38 -7.56 0.17
N LEU A 68 -11.13 -6.26 0.37
CA LEU A 68 -10.01 -5.79 1.20
C LEU A 68 -10.18 -6.23 2.65
N GLU A 69 -11.41 -6.51 3.11
CA GLU A 69 -11.70 -6.93 4.47
C GLU A 69 -11.06 -8.27 4.87
N GLN A 70 -10.59 -9.08 3.92
CA GLN A 70 -10.03 -10.40 4.19
C GLN A 70 -8.58 -10.53 3.71
N GLY A 71 -7.74 -11.16 4.53
CA GLY A 71 -6.35 -11.48 4.19
C GLY A 71 -5.37 -10.35 4.51
N ALA A 72 -4.18 -10.45 3.91
CA ALA A 72 -3.12 -9.46 4.00
C ALA A 72 -2.95 -8.72 2.67
N TRP A 73 -2.98 -7.39 2.74
CA TRP A 73 -2.82 -6.52 1.59
C TRP A 73 -1.77 -5.46 1.87
N ILE A 74 -0.94 -5.15 0.87
CA ILE A 74 0.00 -4.03 0.95
C ILE A 74 -0.55 -2.87 0.12
N GLY A 75 -0.64 -1.71 0.74
CA GLY A 75 -1.03 -0.47 0.11
C GLY A 75 0.20 0.33 -0.29
N LYS A 76 0.21 0.91 -1.49
CA LYS A 76 1.21 1.90 -1.93
C LYS A 76 0.57 3.19 -2.39
N ARG A 77 1.20 4.32 -2.05
CA ARG A 77 0.88 5.63 -2.63
C ARG A 77 2.11 6.53 -2.70
N PRO A 78 2.15 7.53 -3.60
CA PRO A 78 3.21 8.53 -3.59
C PRO A 78 3.34 9.28 -2.26
N ILE A 79 4.57 9.64 -1.90
CA ILE A 79 4.85 10.46 -0.71
C ILE A 79 4.42 11.92 -0.97
N GLY A 80 3.70 12.52 -0.02
CA GLY A 80 3.36 13.94 -0.05
C GLY A 80 2.40 14.32 -1.18
N ARG A 81 2.77 15.33 -1.98
CA ARG A 81 2.01 15.83 -3.14
C ARG A 81 2.57 15.33 -4.48
N ALA A 82 3.53 14.40 -4.45
CA ALA A 82 4.10 13.85 -5.68
C ALA A 82 3.03 13.03 -6.42
N PHE A 83 2.99 13.18 -7.75
CA PHE A 83 2.13 12.36 -8.62
C PHE A 83 2.89 11.17 -9.20
N ILE A 84 4.21 11.13 -9.03
CA ILE A 84 5.09 10.09 -9.56
C ILE A 84 5.78 9.40 -8.38
N GLY A 85 5.63 8.07 -8.31
CA GLY A 85 6.39 7.20 -7.43
C GLY A 85 7.61 6.62 -8.16
N LEU A 86 8.77 6.67 -7.50
CA LEU A 86 9.99 6.00 -7.95
C LEU A 86 10.22 4.79 -7.04
N ASN A 87 9.87 3.59 -7.49
CA ASN A 87 10.19 2.35 -6.78
C ASN A 87 11.47 1.73 -7.38
N ILE A 88 12.64 2.21 -6.95
CA ILE A 88 13.93 1.82 -7.56
C ILE A 88 14.35 0.42 -7.11
N LEU A 89 14.25 0.12 -5.81
CA LEU A 89 14.66 -1.13 -5.17
C LEU A 89 13.78 -1.42 -3.93
N PRO A 90 13.65 -2.69 -3.48
CA PRO A 90 13.07 -2.99 -2.17
C PRO A 90 13.78 -2.21 -1.05
N GLY A 91 13.08 -1.31 -0.36
CA GLY A 91 13.63 -0.47 0.71
C GLY A 91 14.21 0.89 0.27
N VAL A 92 14.21 1.20 -1.03
CA VAL A 92 14.49 2.52 -1.61
C VAL A 92 13.33 2.90 -2.51
N ASP A 93 12.28 3.45 -1.90
CA ASP A 93 11.03 3.75 -2.58
C ASP A 93 10.55 5.17 -2.24
N GLY A 94 10.23 5.94 -3.28
CA GLY A 94 9.56 7.24 -3.17
C GLY A 94 8.06 7.13 -2.84
N LEU A 95 7.58 5.92 -2.58
CA LEU A 95 6.22 5.60 -2.17
C LEU A 95 6.14 5.35 -0.66
N HIS A 96 5.01 5.74 -0.10
CA HIS A 96 4.61 5.42 1.26
C HIS A 96 3.80 4.13 1.26
N TRP A 97 4.14 3.23 2.18
CA TRP A 97 3.55 1.90 2.29
C TRP A 97 2.63 1.82 3.51
N SER A 98 1.53 1.10 3.35
CA SER A 98 0.64 0.66 4.42
C SER A 98 0.38 -0.84 4.30
N ILE A 99 -0.15 -1.45 5.35
CA ILE A 99 -0.59 -2.84 5.32
C ILE A 99 -1.98 -2.95 5.92
N GLN A 100 -2.81 -3.74 5.28
CA GLN A 100 -4.13 -4.09 5.75
C GLN A 100 -4.16 -5.58 6.07
N ILE A 101 -4.55 -5.90 7.30
CA ILE A 101 -4.72 -7.27 7.78
C ILE A 101 -6.16 -7.43 8.25
N ASN A 102 -6.94 -8.28 7.57
CA ASN A 102 -8.33 -8.60 7.91
C ASN A 102 -9.18 -7.36 8.26
N GLY A 103 -9.17 -6.35 7.39
CA GLY A 103 -9.97 -5.13 7.56
C GLY A 103 -9.42 -4.10 8.55
N VAL A 104 -8.19 -4.28 9.04
CA VAL A 104 -7.47 -3.29 9.87
C VAL A 104 -6.26 -2.77 9.11
N ILE A 105 -6.19 -1.46 8.91
CA ILE A 105 -5.07 -0.78 8.24
C ILE A 105 -4.08 -0.29 9.29
N TYR A 106 -2.80 -0.61 9.07
CA TYR A 106 -1.67 -0.16 9.87
C TYR A 106 -0.77 0.72 9.00
N GLN A 107 -0.47 1.91 9.51
CA GLN A 107 0.33 2.89 8.80
C GLN A 107 1.36 3.51 9.73
N LEU A 108 2.61 3.58 9.27
CA LEU A 108 3.67 4.26 9.97
C LEU A 108 3.85 5.69 9.43
N VAL A 109 3.62 6.69 10.27
CA VAL A 109 3.70 8.11 9.91
C VAL A 109 4.68 8.85 10.81
N LEU A 110 5.04 10.07 10.41
CA LEU A 110 5.76 11.00 11.26
C LEU A 110 4.77 12.02 11.82
N ASP A 111 4.90 12.33 13.11
CA ASP A 111 4.16 13.43 13.73
C ASP A 111 4.82 14.79 13.42
N LYS A 112 4.28 15.87 14.02
CA LYS A 112 4.81 17.23 13.82
C LYS A 112 6.24 17.43 14.34
N ASN A 113 6.70 16.55 15.23
CA ASN A 113 8.02 16.56 15.84
C ASN A 113 8.97 15.59 15.15
N ASN A 114 8.60 15.03 13.98
CA ASN A 114 9.33 13.97 13.28
C ASN A 114 9.50 12.68 14.11
N GLN A 115 8.61 12.41 15.06
CA GLN A 115 8.57 11.17 15.81
C GLN A 115 7.70 10.14 15.08
N VAL A 116 8.07 8.86 15.19
CA VAL A 116 7.31 7.76 14.62
C VAL A 116 5.97 7.63 15.33
N LYS A 117 4.91 7.52 14.55
CA LYS A 117 3.56 7.25 15.03
C LYS A 117 2.92 6.17 14.18
N VAL A 118 2.17 5.27 14.82
CA VAL A 118 1.45 4.22 14.11
C VAL A 118 -0.04 4.55 14.14
N LEU A 119 -0.59 4.82 12.96
CA LEU A 119 -2.03 4.97 12.77
C LEU A 119 -2.63 3.60 12.50
N ILE A 120 -3.72 3.32 13.22
CA ILE A 120 -4.51 2.10 13.07
C ILE A 120 -5.94 2.56 12.75
N SER A 121 -6.49 2.07 11.65
CA SER A 121 -7.86 2.38 11.23
C SER A 121 -8.59 1.09 10.83
N SER A 122 -9.88 1.01 11.18
CA SER A 122 -10.78 -0.09 10.83
C SER A 122 -12.19 0.48 10.65
N LYS A 123 -13.07 -0.25 9.96
CA LYS A 123 -14.48 0.15 9.81
C LYS A 123 -15.19 0.37 11.14
N ASN A 124 -14.83 -0.40 12.16
CA ASN A 124 -15.51 -0.36 13.47
C ASN A 124 -15.02 0.77 14.38
N GLU A 125 -13.77 1.23 14.22
CA GLU A 125 -13.19 2.25 15.11
C GLU A 125 -13.09 3.63 14.46
N ARG A 126 -12.73 3.67 13.17
CA ARG A 126 -12.44 4.92 12.43
C ARG A 126 -12.86 4.78 10.97
N ALA A 127 -14.17 4.57 10.74
CA ALA A 127 -14.74 4.32 9.42
C ALA A 127 -14.31 5.36 8.37
N GLU A 128 -14.38 6.65 8.68
CA GLU A 128 -14.00 7.71 7.73
C GLU A 128 -12.53 7.63 7.32
N TRP A 129 -11.64 7.32 8.26
CA TRP A 129 -10.20 7.23 7.98
C TRP A 129 -9.91 5.94 7.22
N TYR A 130 -10.53 4.83 7.62
CA TYR A 130 -10.44 3.56 6.92
C TYR A 130 -10.87 3.70 5.46
N GLU A 131 -12.04 4.28 5.19
CA GLU A 131 -12.54 4.47 3.83
C GLU A 131 -11.63 5.40 3.01
N ARG A 132 -11.12 6.48 3.61
CA ARG A 132 -10.14 7.36 2.95
C ARG A 132 -8.85 6.61 2.63
N ASP A 133 -8.31 5.84 3.56
CA ASP A 133 -7.05 5.11 3.37
C ASP A 133 -7.25 3.96 2.35
N CYS A 134 -8.41 3.29 2.34
CA CYS A 134 -8.77 2.37 1.26
C CYS A 134 -8.75 3.07 -0.10
N LYS A 135 -9.17 4.35 -0.15
CA LYS A 135 -9.18 5.15 -1.37
C LYS A 135 -7.80 5.58 -1.85
N GLU A 136 -6.94 6.04 -0.95
CA GLU A 136 -5.66 6.66 -1.30
C GLU A 136 -4.62 5.68 -1.86
N TYR A 137 -4.66 4.41 -1.45
CA TYR A 137 -3.62 3.43 -1.77
C TYR A 137 -4.01 2.50 -2.92
N SER A 138 -3.01 2.10 -3.70
CA SER A 138 -3.09 0.92 -4.57
C SER A 138 -2.83 -0.32 -3.71
N TRP A 139 -3.81 -1.21 -3.62
CA TRP A 139 -3.75 -2.40 -2.76
C TRP A 139 -3.40 -3.66 -3.55
N TYR A 140 -2.39 -4.39 -3.06
CA TYR A 140 -1.88 -5.63 -3.61
C TYR A 140 -2.14 -6.77 -2.62
N LEU A 141 -2.90 -7.78 -3.03
CA LEU A 141 -3.19 -8.95 -2.20
C LEU A 141 -1.91 -9.78 -2.05
N MET A 142 -1.45 -9.94 -0.82
CA MET A 142 -0.28 -10.75 -0.47
C MET A 142 -0.66 -12.19 -0.16
N GLN A 143 -1.74 -12.35 0.61
CA GLN A 143 -2.21 -13.63 1.09
C GLN A 143 -3.70 -13.54 1.42
N LYS A 144 -4.52 -14.39 0.78
CA LYS A 144 -5.99 -14.37 0.95
C LYS A 144 -6.41 -14.84 2.34
N GLU A 145 -5.76 -15.87 2.86
CA GLU A 145 -6.08 -16.49 4.14
C GLU A 145 -4.84 -16.53 5.02
N LEU A 146 -4.93 -15.95 6.22
CA LEU A 146 -3.85 -15.95 7.19
C LEU A 146 -4.06 -17.08 8.20
N SER A 147 -3.05 -17.93 8.32
CA SER A 147 -3.05 -19.08 9.25
C SER A 147 -2.99 -18.65 10.72
N TYR A 148 -2.50 -17.45 11.00
CA TYR A 148 -2.43 -16.83 12.32
C TYR A 148 -2.96 -15.42 12.22
N PHE A 149 -3.71 -14.93 13.21
CA PHE A 149 -4.03 -13.50 13.35
C PHE A 149 -4.63 -13.25 14.74
N ASP A 150 -3.82 -12.76 15.66
CA ASP A 150 -4.30 -12.15 16.90
C ASP A 150 -4.34 -10.62 16.73
N SER A 151 -5.54 -10.07 16.67
CA SER A 151 -5.74 -8.65 16.37
C SER A 151 -5.20 -7.71 17.46
N GLU A 152 -5.24 -8.12 18.73
CA GLU A 152 -4.80 -7.27 19.84
C GLU A 152 -3.29 -7.33 20.01
N GLU A 153 -2.73 -8.54 19.95
CA GLU A 153 -1.27 -8.72 19.96
C GLU A 153 -0.63 -7.99 18.79
N LEU A 154 -1.20 -8.09 17.58
CA LEU A 154 -0.64 -7.39 16.42
C LEU A 154 -0.73 -5.87 16.54
N ARG A 155 -1.79 -5.34 17.18
CA ARG A 155 -1.91 -3.89 17.48
C ARG A 155 -0.83 -3.44 18.47
N ASN A 156 -0.63 -4.19 19.55
CA ASN A 156 0.41 -3.89 20.54
C ASN A 156 1.80 -3.97 19.91
N TYR A 157 2.04 -5.01 19.10
CA TYR A 157 3.27 -5.15 18.33
C TYR A 157 3.48 -3.96 17.39
N ALA A 158 2.45 -3.55 16.64
CA ALA A 158 2.52 -2.39 15.77
C ALA A 158 2.84 -1.11 16.55
N LYS A 159 2.22 -0.89 17.73
CA LYS A 159 2.48 0.27 18.58
C LYS A 159 3.89 0.31 19.18
N SER A 160 4.53 -0.84 19.38
CA SER A 160 5.91 -0.89 19.89
C SER A 160 6.92 -0.14 18.99
N PHE A 161 6.62 0.03 17.71
CA PHE A 161 7.46 0.76 16.76
C PHE A 161 7.45 2.29 16.94
N GLU A 162 6.51 2.87 17.70
CA GLU A 162 6.48 4.31 17.99
C GLU A 162 7.71 4.79 18.78
N ALA A 163 8.40 3.88 19.47
CA ALA A 163 9.64 4.18 20.19
C ALA A 163 10.89 4.24 19.28
N GLN A 164 10.77 3.89 18.00
CA GLN A 164 11.92 3.82 17.08
C GLN A 164 12.16 5.13 16.34
N GLU A 165 13.40 5.34 15.91
CA GLU A 165 13.75 6.45 15.03
C GLU A 165 13.37 6.14 13.57
N TYR A 166 12.83 7.14 12.87
CA TYR A 166 12.52 6.99 11.45
C TYR A 166 13.76 7.19 10.56
N GLN A 167 13.93 6.32 9.56
CA GLN A 167 14.94 6.47 8.54
C GLN A 167 14.30 6.42 7.15
N ARG A 168 14.46 7.49 6.37
CA ARG A 168 13.76 7.62 5.08
C ARG A 168 14.17 6.59 4.01
N PHE A 169 15.41 6.12 4.07
CA PHE A 169 16.00 5.16 3.14
C PHE A 169 16.62 4.02 3.93
N ILE A 170 16.58 2.77 3.40
CA ILE A 170 17.17 1.54 3.97
C ILE A 170 17.36 1.63 5.49
N ALA A 171 16.32 1.24 6.24
CA ALA A 171 16.38 1.23 7.70
C ALA A 171 17.47 0.25 8.19
N THR A 172 18.48 0.77 8.88
CA THR A 172 19.60 -0.02 9.45
C THR A 172 19.62 0.11 10.97
N GLY A 173 19.97 -0.98 11.66
CA GLY A 173 20.00 -1.01 13.13
C GLY A 173 18.60 -0.90 13.73
N ASP A 174 18.45 -0.02 14.72
CA ASP A 174 17.20 0.18 15.49
C ASP A 174 16.21 1.15 14.84
N LYS A 175 16.50 1.58 13.60
CA LYS A 175 15.65 2.51 12.85
C LYS A 175 14.56 1.79 12.07
N ILE A 176 13.49 2.51 11.74
CA ILE A 176 12.36 1.98 10.97
C ILE A 176 11.97 2.88 9.81
N ASN A 177 11.39 2.27 8.78
CA ASN A 177 10.73 2.97 7.69
C ASN A 177 9.42 2.27 7.34
N CYS A 178 8.59 2.87 6.49
CA CYS A 178 7.27 2.29 6.20
C CYS A 178 7.35 0.92 5.51
N GLN A 179 8.40 0.65 4.72
CA GLN A 179 8.59 -0.64 4.04
C GLN A 179 8.97 -1.74 5.04
N SER A 180 9.92 -1.46 5.94
CA SER A 180 10.36 -2.40 6.96
C SER A 180 9.28 -2.64 8.01
N PHE A 181 8.50 -1.62 8.36
CA PHE A 181 7.31 -1.74 9.18
C PHE A 181 6.29 -2.71 8.55
N VAL A 182 5.85 -2.43 7.32
CA VAL A 182 4.87 -3.28 6.61
C VAL A 182 5.36 -4.73 6.49
N THR A 183 6.65 -4.92 6.18
CA THR A 183 7.25 -6.25 6.09
C THR A 183 7.18 -7.00 7.43
N ARG A 184 7.48 -6.33 8.55
CA ARG A 184 7.44 -6.93 9.88
C ARG A 184 6.01 -7.26 10.31
N ILE A 185 5.06 -6.35 10.11
CA ILE A 185 3.65 -6.60 10.40
C ILE A 185 3.14 -7.79 9.57
N PHE A 186 3.47 -7.87 8.28
CA PHE A 186 3.11 -9.00 7.45
C PHE A 186 3.70 -10.32 7.96
N ALA A 187 5.00 -10.33 8.29
CA ALA A 187 5.68 -11.51 8.80
C ALA A 187 5.04 -12.04 10.09
N THR A 188 4.75 -11.14 11.03
CA THR A 188 4.08 -11.47 12.29
C THR A 188 2.65 -11.97 12.05
N ALA A 189 1.85 -11.25 11.25
CA ALA A 189 0.48 -11.64 10.95
C ALA A 189 0.44 -13.01 10.24
N ALA A 190 1.27 -13.25 9.24
CA ALA A 190 1.30 -14.54 8.53
C ALA A 190 2.05 -15.65 9.29
N ASN A 191 2.64 -15.36 10.45
CA ASN A 191 3.50 -16.26 11.21
C ASN A 191 4.62 -16.90 10.34
N ILE A 192 5.36 -16.05 9.64
CA ILE A 192 6.48 -16.43 8.76
C ILE A 192 7.74 -15.64 9.11
N SER A 193 8.90 -16.13 8.64
CA SER A 193 10.15 -15.36 8.79
C SER A 193 10.11 -14.06 7.99
N ILE A 194 10.84 -13.04 8.48
CA ILE A 194 10.98 -11.74 7.80
C ILE A 194 11.53 -11.91 6.38
N ASP A 195 12.47 -12.83 6.16
CA ASP A 195 13.04 -13.04 4.83
C ASP A 195 12.02 -13.65 3.87
N LYS A 196 11.18 -14.60 4.34
CA LYS A 196 10.08 -15.12 3.54
C LYS A 196 9.08 -14.01 3.22
N ALA A 197 8.73 -13.17 4.19
CA ALA A 197 7.86 -12.01 3.97
C ALA A 197 8.44 -11.07 2.89
N ARG A 198 9.73 -10.74 2.95
CA ARG A 198 10.41 -9.92 1.93
C ARG A 198 10.32 -10.53 0.55
N SER A 199 10.59 -11.84 0.41
CA SER A 199 10.50 -12.53 -0.88
C SER A 199 9.09 -12.47 -1.46
N ILE A 200 8.06 -12.71 -0.64
CA ILE A 200 6.66 -12.60 -1.10
C ILE A 200 6.38 -11.15 -1.52
N ILE A 201 6.76 -10.16 -0.72
CA ILE A 201 6.58 -8.74 -1.08
C ILE A 201 7.22 -8.41 -2.42
N ILE A 202 8.46 -8.81 -2.66
CA ILE A 202 9.15 -8.55 -3.94
C ILE A 202 8.41 -9.18 -5.12
N LEU A 203 7.80 -10.35 -4.93
CA LEU A 203 7.07 -11.04 -6.00
C LEU A 203 5.74 -10.37 -6.36
N TYR A 204 5.01 -9.85 -5.37
CA TYR A 204 3.66 -9.31 -5.56
C TYR A 204 3.61 -7.79 -5.71
N VAL A 205 4.54 -7.07 -5.09
CA VAL A 205 4.59 -5.61 -5.12
C VAL A 205 5.48 -5.12 -6.27
N PRO A 206 4.96 -4.27 -7.18
CA PRO A 206 5.75 -3.71 -8.26
C PRO A 206 6.98 -2.93 -7.80
N ASN A 207 8.13 -3.18 -8.42
CA ASN A 207 9.42 -2.50 -8.23
C ASN A 207 10.21 -2.43 -9.57
N ILE A 208 11.15 -1.50 -9.74
CA ILE A 208 11.79 -1.27 -11.05
C ILE A 208 12.69 -2.44 -11.50
N LEU A 209 13.21 -3.26 -10.57
CA LEU A 209 14.20 -4.29 -10.88
C LEU A 209 13.67 -5.73 -11.00
N PHE A 210 12.50 -6.05 -10.42
CA PHE A 210 11.91 -7.39 -10.40
C PHE A 210 10.40 -7.38 -10.59
#